data_AF-A0A7S7TZ32-F1
#
_entry.id   AF-A0A7S7TZ32-F1
#
_cell.length_a   1.000
_cell.length_b   1.000
_cell.length_c   1.000
_cell.angle_alpha   90.00
_cell.angle_beta   90.00
_cell.angle_gamma   90.00
#
_symmetry.space_group_name_H-M   'P 1'
#
loop_
_entity.id
_entity.type
_entity.pdbx_description
1 polymer ?
#
loop_
_entity_poly.entity_id
_entity_poly.type
_entity_poly.pdbx_seq_one_letter_code
_entity_poly.pdbx_strand_id
1 'polypeptide(L)'
;MSDDPPILIEVLKERLAVVQEISAVQSRNLLNLQLGGGAEFEIQEIEREIATTGASHALAEALDEARSRLKNATAGMAACDAQCAVLERRLEDLDRRIAAGR
;
A
#
# COMPACT_ATOMS: atom_id res chain seq x y z
N MET A 1 26.72 -34.45 -16.08
CA MET A 1 25.46 -34.54 -15.33
C MET A 1 25.24 -33.17 -14.73
N SER A 2 24.13 -32.52 -15.06
CA SER A 2 23.82 -31.15 -14.65
C SER A 2 23.39 -31.16 -13.18
N ASP A 3 24.23 -30.59 -12.32
CA ASP A 3 24.00 -30.44 -10.88
C ASP A 3 23.13 -29.20 -10.54
N ASP A 4 22.44 -28.60 -11.52
CA ASP A 4 21.60 -27.39 -11.36
C ASP A 4 20.13 -27.54 -10.86
N PRO A 5 19.52 -28.71 -10.57
CA PRO A 5 18.07 -28.73 -10.32
C PRO A 5 17.59 -28.18 -8.95
N PRO A 6 18.24 -28.39 -7.79
CA PRO A 6 17.63 -28.03 -6.50
C PRO A 6 17.68 -26.52 -6.22
N ILE A 7 18.82 -25.88 -6.50
CA ILE A 7 19.06 -24.49 -6.15
C ILE A 7 18.17 -23.56 -6.98
N LEU A 8 18.04 -23.82 -8.28
CA LEU A 8 17.17 -23.03 -9.16
C LEU A 8 15.70 -23.13 -8.75
N ILE A 9 15.23 -24.33 -8.42
CA ILE A 9 13.84 -24.54 -7.96
C ILE A 9 13.56 -23.75 -6.67
N GLU A 10 14.48 -23.76 -5.70
CA GLU A 10 14.33 -22.99 -4.47
C GLU A 10 14.32 -21.48 -4.72
N VAL A 11 15.18 -20.97 -5.61
CA VAL A 11 15.18 -19.54 -5.97
C VAL A 11 13.88 -19.15 -6.69
N LEU A 12 13.33 -20.01 -7.54
CA LEU A 12 12.04 -19.78 -8.20
C LEU A 12 10.86 -19.76 -7.21
N LYS A 13 10.88 -20.64 -6.19
CA LYS A 13 9.89 -20.61 -5.11
C LYS A 13 9.97 -19.32 -4.32
N GLU A 14 11.18 -18.87 -3.97
CA GLU A 14 11.39 -17.60 -3.28
C GLU A 14 10.89 -16.42 -4.12
N ARG A 15 11.16 -16.42 -5.42
CA ARG A 15 10.66 -15.41 -6.37
C ARG A 15 9.14 -15.36 -6.40
N LEU A 16 8.48 -16.51 -6.46
CA LEU A 16 7.02 -16.59 -6.44
C LEU A 16 6.44 -16.02 -5.14
N ALA A 17 7.05 -16.34 -4.00
CA ALA A 17 6.63 -15.80 -2.70
C ALA A 17 6.74 -14.27 -2.66
N VAL A 18 7.86 -13.70 -3.14
CA VAL A 18 8.03 -12.23 -3.21
C VAL A 18 6.96 -11.58 -4.09
N VAL A 19 6.62 -12.16 -5.24
CA VAL A 19 5.55 -11.64 -6.10
C VAL A 19 4.18 -11.68 -5.41
N GLN A 20 3.89 -12.75 -4.65
CA GLN A 20 2.66 -12.85 -3.86
C GLN A 20 2.61 -11.79 -2.75
N GLU A 21 3.75 -11.54 -2.07
CA GLU A 21 3.87 -10.49 -1.07
C GLU A 21 3.65 -9.10 -1.68
N ILE A 22 4.23 -8.80 -2.86
CA ILE A 22 3.99 -7.53 -3.58
C ILE A 22 2.51 -7.35 -3.87
N SER A 23 1.84 -8.39 -4.40
CA SER A 23 0.40 -8.34 -4.69
C SER A 23 -0.44 -8.06 -3.43
N ALA A 24 -0.08 -8.66 -2.30
CA ALA A 24 -0.74 -8.41 -1.02
C ALA A 24 -0.50 -6.97 -0.50
N VAL A 25 0.71 -6.41 -0.68
CA VAL A 25 1.00 -5.01 -0.35
C VAL A 25 0.21 -4.06 -1.24
N GLN A 26 0.18 -4.29 -2.55
CA GLN A 26 -0.56 -3.47 -3.50
C GLN A 26 -2.06 -3.49 -3.24
N SER A 27 -2.63 -4.66 -2.91
CA SER A 27 -4.04 -4.78 -2.49
C SER A 27 -4.34 -3.94 -1.25
N ARG A 28 -3.44 -3.94 -0.25
CA ARG A 28 -3.57 -3.07 0.93
C ARG A 28 -3.44 -1.59 0.58
N ASN A 29 -2.56 -1.25 -0.37
CA ASN A 29 -2.40 0.13 -0.83
C ASN A 29 -3.68 0.64 -1.50
N LEU A 30 -4.34 -0.20 -2.32
CA LEU A 30 -5.64 0.11 -2.92
C LEU A 30 -6.73 0.34 -1.87
N LEU A 31 -6.75 -0.46 -0.80
CA LEU A 31 -7.66 -0.22 0.33
C LEU A 31 -7.40 1.14 0.98
N ASN A 32 -6.13 1.48 1.26
CA ASN A 32 -5.80 2.78 1.84
C ASN A 32 -6.19 3.94 0.90
N LEU A 33 -6.01 3.78 -0.41
CA LEU A 33 -6.46 4.76 -1.40
C LEU A 33 -7.98 4.97 -1.35
N GLN A 34 -8.76 3.88 -1.28
CA GLN A 34 -10.23 3.96 -1.17
C GLN A 34 -10.67 4.63 0.12
N LEU A 35 -10.04 4.28 1.25
CA LEU A 35 -10.32 4.90 2.54
C LEU A 35 -9.96 6.40 2.56
N GLY A 36 -8.82 6.75 1.96
CA GLY A 36 -8.38 8.15 1.82
C GLY A 36 -9.35 8.96 0.99
N GLY A 37 -9.74 8.46 -0.19
CA GLY A 37 -10.73 9.13 -1.05
C GLY A 37 -12.09 9.30 -0.38
N GLY A 38 -12.56 8.31 0.38
CA GLY A 38 -13.78 8.42 1.18
C GLY A 38 -13.67 9.53 2.24
N ALA A 39 -12.56 9.58 2.98
CA ALA A 39 -12.32 10.62 3.97
C ALA A 39 -12.20 12.03 3.35
N GLU A 40 -11.57 12.16 2.19
CA GLU A 40 -11.51 13.44 1.45
C GLU A 40 -12.90 13.94 1.04
N PHE A 41 -13.76 13.03 0.56
CA PHE A 41 -15.12 13.37 0.19
C PHE A 41 -15.93 13.85 1.40
N GLU A 42 -15.85 13.13 2.52
CA GLU A 42 -16.51 13.52 3.78
C GLU A 42 -16.02 14.88 4.30
N ILE A 43 -14.70 15.15 4.23
CA ILE A 43 -14.15 16.47 4.59
C ILE A 43 -14.79 17.57 3.75
N GLN A 44 -14.88 17.39 2.43
CA GLN A 44 -15.46 18.39 1.53
C GLN A 44 -16.95 18.61 1.80
N GLU A 45 -17.71 17.55 2.10
CA GLU A 45 -19.12 17.66 2.47
C GLU A 45 -19.30 18.44 3.78
N ILE A 46 -18.51 18.12 4.80
CA ILE A 46 -18.57 18.80 6.11
C ILE A 46 -18.14 20.27 5.97
N GLU A 47 -17.08 20.55 5.23
CA GLU A 47 -16.62 21.93 4.99
C GLU A 47 -17.68 22.75 4.24
N ARG A 48 -18.39 22.15 3.28
CA ARG A 48 -19.51 22.78 2.58
C ARG A 48 -20.69 23.03 3.51
N GLU A 49 -21.01 22.10 4.39
CA GLU A 49 -22.07 22.27 5.37
C GLU A 49 -21.72 23.41 6.33
N ILE A 50 -20.52 23.44 6.89
CA ILE A 50 -20.02 24.54 7.74
C ILE A 50 -20.13 25.90 7.02
N ALA A 51 -19.78 25.96 5.74
CA ALA A 51 -19.90 27.18 4.95
C ALA A 51 -21.36 27.63 4.75
N THR A 52 -22.32 26.69 4.80
CA THR A 52 -23.74 26.95 4.57
C THR A 52 -24.50 27.27 5.87
N THR A 53 -24.22 26.53 6.93
CA THR A 53 -24.98 26.55 8.19
C THR A 53 -24.21 27.19 9.35
N GLY A 54 -22.92 27.47 9.16
CA GLY A 54 -22.00 27.89 10.21
C GLY A 54 -21.36 26.70 10.92
N ALA A 55 -20.25 26.94 11.60
CA ALA A 55 -19.58 25.90 12.37
C ALA A 55 -20.38 25.54 13.62
N SER A 56 -20.63 24.24 13.80
CA SER A 56 -21.12 23.67 15.05
C SER A 56 -20.04 22.79 15.67
N HIS A 57 -20.17 22.50 16.97
CA HIS A 57 -19.24 21.61 17.66
C HIS A 57 -19.22 20.21 17.02
N ALA A 58 -20.40 19.67 16.69
CA ALA A 58 -20.53 18.37 16.05
C ALA A 58 -19.86 18.33 14.66
N LEU A 59 -20.00 19.40 13.87
CA LEU A 59 -19.33 19.48 12.56
C LEU A 59 -17.80 19.59 12.70
N ALA A 60 -17.31 20.30 13.73
CA ALA A 60 -15.88 20.37 14.00
C ALA A 60 -15.30 19.00 14.42
N GLU A 61 -16.00 18.26 15.28
CA GLU A 61 -15.61 16.91 15.69
C GLU A 61 -15.60 15.95 14.49
N ALA A 62 -16.67 15.94 13.68
CA ALA A 62 -16.75 15.10 12.48
C ALA A 62 -15.61 15.42 11.49
N LEU A 63 -15.27 16.70 11.33
CA LEU A 63 -14.17 17.14 10.47
C LEU A 63 -12.81 16.63 10.97
N ASP A 64 -12.56 16.70 12.28
CA ASP A 64 -11.33 16.20 12.88
C ASP A 64 -11.22 14.66 12.76
N GLU A 65 -12.32 13.94 12.92
CA GLU A 65 -12.38 12.49 12.70
C GLU A 65 -12.09 12.11 11.25
N ALA A 66 -12.69 12.81 10.29
CA ALA A 66 -12.45 12.59 8.87
C ALA A 66 -10.98 12.90 8.49
N ARG A 67 -10.41 13.99 9.03
CA ARG A 67 -8.98 14.32 8.86
C ARG A 67 -8.06 13.27 9.47
N SER A 68 -8.41 12.71 10.62
CA SER A 68 -7.67 11.62 11.25
C SER A 68 -7.67 10.36 10.38
N ARG A 69 -8.83 9.99 9.82
CA ARG A 69 -8.95 8.87 8.87
C ARG A 69 -8.12 9.10 7.61
N LEU A 70 -8.18 10.29 7.02
CA LEU A 70 -7.36 10.65 5.86
C LEU A 70 -5.86 10.51 6.17
N LYS A 71 -5.41 11.09 7.29
CA LYS A 71 -4.01 10.98 7.73
C LYS A 71 -3.56 9.52 7.89
N ASN A 72 -4.40 8.69 8.49
CA ASN A 72 -4.10 7.27 8.68
C ASN A 72 -4.02 6.52 7.35
N ALA A 73 -4.95 6.79 6.41
CA ALA A 73 -4.93 6.22 5.08
C ALA A 73 -3.65 6.62 4.31
N THR A 74 -3.29 7.90 4.32
CA THR A 74 -2.06 8.40 3.68
C THR A 74 -0.80 7.77 4.29
N ALA A 75 -0.73 7.64 5.62
CA ALA A 75 0.38 6.95 6.28
C ALA A 75 0.43 5.47 5.90
N GLY A 76 -0.73 4.81 5.80
CA GLY A 76 -0.86 3.44 5.32
C GLY A 76 -0.35 3.26 3.88
N MET A 77 -0.65 4.21 2.99
CA MET A 77 -0.14 4.21 1.62
C MET A 77 1.38 4.33 1.58
N ALA A 78 1.95 5.31 2.29
CA ALA A 78 3.39 5.49 2.37
C ALA A 78 4.12 4.24 2.91
N ALA A 79 3.52 3.56 3.89
CA ALA A 79 4.04 2.29 4.40
C ALA A 79 3.98 1.17 3.35
N CYS A 80 2.91 1.09 2.57
CA CYS A 80 2.79 0.12 1.48
C CYS A 80 3.83 0.39 0.38
N ASP A 81 4.01 1.65 -0.04
CA ASP A 81 5.00 2.03 -1.05
C ASP A 81 6.43 1.68 -0.61
N ALA A 82 6.77 1.96 0.65
CA ALA A 82 8.06 1.59 1.22
C ALA A 82 8.27 0.06 1.23
N GLN A 83 7.23 -0.72 1.56
CA GLN A 83 7.27 -2.19 1.52
C GLN A 83 7.45 -2.70 0.09
N CYS A 84 6.70 -2.16 -0.89
CA CYS A 84 6.85 -2.51 -2.30
C CYS A 84 8.28 -2.28 -2.78
N ALA A 85 8.87 -1.11 -2.51
CA ALA A 85 10.24 -0.80 -2.93
C ALA A 85 11.31 -1.74 -2.33
N VAL A 86 11.07 -2.30 -1.15
CA VAL A 86 11.95 -3.34 -0.58
C VAL A 86 11.78 -4.67 -1.31
N LEU A 87 10.54 -5.07 -1.56
CA LEU A 87 10.22 -6.33 -2.24
C LEU A 87 10.66 -6.32 -3.71
N GLU A 88 10.52 -5.20 -4.41
CA GLU A 88 10.97 -5.02 -5.79
C GLU A 88 12.49 -5.20 -5.90
N ARG A 89 13.27 -4.58 -5.00
CA ARG A 89 14.72 -4.79 -4.93
C ARG A 89 15.10 -6.25 -4.65
N ARG A 90 14.34 -6.94 -3.79
CA ARG A 90 14.54 -8.37 -3.53
C ARG A 90 14.22 -9.21 -4.77
N LEU A 91 13.15 -8.88 -5.48
CA LEU A 91 12.75 -9.54 -6.72
C LEU A 91 13.82 -9.39 -7.80
N GLU A 92 14.37 -8.18 -7.97
CA GLU A 92 15.48 -7.89 -8.89
C GLU A 92 16.75 -8.70 -8.56
N ASP A 93 17.07 -8.89 -7.28
CA ASP A 93 18.19 -9.73 -6.86
C ASP A 93 17.98 -11.20 -7.21
N LEU A 94 16.78 -11.72 -6.95
CA LEU A 94 16.41 -13.09 -7.32
C LEU A 94 16.46 -13.28 -8.85
N ASP A 95 15.97 -12.30 -9.62
CA ASP A 95 16.03 -12.32 -11.08
C ASP A 95 17.46 -12.33 -11.61
N ARG A 96 18.37 -11.56 -10.99
CA ARG A 96 19.81 -11.60 -11.31
C ARG A 96 20.43 -12.96 -10.98
N ARG A 97 20.10 -13.57 -9.84
CA ARG A 97 20.59 -14.91 -9.46
C ARG A 97 20.09 -15.99 -10.42
N ILE A 98 18.82 -15.93 -10.84
CA ILE A 98 18.25 -16.84 -11.83
C ILE A 98 18.94 -16.67 -13.18
N ALA A 99 19.24 -15.45 -13.60
CA ALA A 99 19.94 -15.19 -14.85
C ALA A 99 21.40 -15.65 -14.83
N ALA A 100 22.09 -15.52 -13.69
CA ALA A 100 23.48 -15.94 -13.51
C ALA A 100 23.66 -17.45 -13.26
N GLY A 101 22.61 -18.14 -12.79
CA GLY A 101 22.55 -19.60 -12.65
C GLY A 101 22.08 -20.32 -13.91
N ARG A 102 22.17 -19.68 -15.07
CA ARG A 102 22.09 -20.30 -16.41
C ARG A 102 23.48 -20.47 -16.98
#